data_AF-A0A1H8VJP4-F1
#
_entry.id   AF-A0A1H8VJP4-F1
#
_cell.length_a   1.000
_cell.length_b   1.000
_cell.length_c   1.000
_cell.angle_alpha   90.00
_cell.angle_beta   90.00
_cell.angle_gamma   90.00
#
_symmetry.space_group_name_H-M   'P 1'
#
loop_
_entity.id
_entity.type
_entity.pdbx_description
1 polymer ?
#
loop_
_entity_poly.entity_id
_entity_poly.type
_entity_poly.pdbx_seq_one_letter_code
_entity_poly.pdbx_strand_id
1 'polypeptide(L)'
;MTPSPAGGNGNDFDLKRAVNEELKARDGVVDYEITESSPEHVLVEVTEKTNDGGSREGLYRIQHEPRPDGTDNIHWEFLGPVADEESE
;
A
#
# COMPACT_ATOMS: atom_id res chain seq x y z
N MET A 1 19.53 -30.39 2.91
CA MET A 1 19.29 -29.49 1.77
C MET A 1 17.78 -29.32 1.66
N THR A 2 17.23 -28.32 2.35
CA THR A 2 15.81 -27.99 2.25
C THR A 2 15.51 -27.52 0.83
N PRO A 3 14.47 -28.04 0.17
CA PRO A 3 14.12 -27.58 -1.17
C PRO A 3 13.79 -26.09 -1.07
N SER A 4 14.47 -25.27 -1.87
CA SER A 4 14.06 -23.88 -2.09
C SER A 4 12.60 -23.92 -2.52
N PRO A 5 11.66 -23.25 -1.81
CA PRO A 5 10.29 -23.22 -2.27
C PRO A 5 10.29 -22.56 -3.65
N ALA A 6 9.85 -23.32 -4.65
CA ALA A 6 9.34 -22.78 -5.89
C ALA A 6 8.07 -21.99 -5.53
N GLY A 7 8.25 -20.74 -5.09
CA GLY A 7 7.18 -19.87 -4.65
C GLY A 7 7.54 -18.46 -5.07
N GLY A 8 7.18 -18.10 -6.29
CA GLY A 8 7.56 -16.80 -6.86
C GLY A 8 6.48 -16.15 -7.69
N ASN A 9 5.21 -16.51 -7.47
CA ASN A 9 4.07 -15.74 -7.95
C ASN A 9 3.02 -15.55 -6.83
N GLY A 10 3.42 -15.80 -5.58
CA GLY A 10 2.59 -15.66 -4.37
C GLY A 10 2.87 -14.38 -3.57
N ASN A 11 4.10 -13.84 -3.61
CA ASN A 11 4.45 -12.65 -2.81
C ASN A 11 3.70 -11.40 -3.26
N ASP A 12 3.54 -11.16 -4.56
CA ASP A 12 2.87 -9.96 -5.07
C ASP A 12 1.36 -9.98 -4.74
N PHE A 13 0.72 -11.14 -4.85
CA PHE A 13 -0.69 -11.32 -4.53
C PHE A 13 -0.96 -11.22 -3.01
N ASP A 14 -0.09 -11.82 -2.18
CA ASP A 14 -0.19 -11.69 -0.72
C ASP A 14 0.08 -10.25 -0.27
N LEU A 15 1.06 -9.57 -0.88
CA LEU A 15 1.37 -8.17 -0.60
C LEU A 15 0.19 -7.26 -0.92
N LYS A 16 -0.36 -7.36 -2.14
CA LYS A 16 -1.52 -6.58 -2.56
C LYS A 16 -2.71 -6.84 -1.65
N ARG A 17 -2.93 -8.09 -1.25
CA ARG A 17 -4.00 -8.47 -0.33
C ARG A 17 -3.78 -7.87 1.06
N ALA A 18 -2.58 -7.95 1.63
CA ALA A 18 -2.26 -7.40 2.94
C ALA A 18 -2.45 -5.88 2.97
N VAL A 19 -1.95 -5.18 1.94
CA VAL A 19 -2.15 -3.73 1.75
C VAL A 19 -3.63 -3.37 1.70
N ASN A 20 -4.41 -4.15 0.94
CA ASN A 20 -5.85 -3.93 0.78
C ASN A 20 -6.63 -4.12 2.09
N GLU A 21 -6.26 -5.10 2.92
CA GLU A 21 -6.89 -5.31 4.24
C GLU A 21 -6.54 -4.17 5.22
N GLU A 22 -5.29 -3.68 5.22
CA GLU A 22 -4.88 -2.53 6.04
C GLU A 22 -5.57 -1.23 5.64
N LEU A 23 -5.66 -0.95 4.33
CA LEU A 23 -6.36 0.24 3.81
C LEU A 23 -7.83 0.23 4.23
N LYS A 24 -8.48 -0.93 4.20
CA LYS A 24 -9.87 -1.10 4.66
C LYS A 24 -10.03 -0.99 6.17
N ALA A 25 -9.02 -1.42 6.94
CA ALA A 25 -9.03 -1.32 8.39
C ALA A 25 -8.70 0.10 8.89
N ARG A 26 -8.08 0.94 8.05
CA ARG A 26 -7.64 2.28 8.41
C ARG A 26 -8.82 3.27 8.43
N ASP A 27 -9.09 3.80 9.62
CA ASP A 27 -10.06 4.87 9.80
C ASP A 27 -9.62 6.14 9.05
N GLY A 28 -10.53 6.76 8.31
CA GLY A 28 -10.27 7.95 7.51
C GLY A 28 -9.97 7.71 6.03
N VAL A 29 -9.72 6.46 5.60
CA VAL A 29 -9.63 6.12 4.17
C VAL A 29 -11.04 6.00 3.60
N VAL A 30 -11.36 6.84 2.61
CA VAL A 30 -12.65 6.84 1.89
C VAL A 30 -12.56 5.95 0.67
N ASP A 31 -11.48 6.09 -0.09
CA ASP A 31 -11.19 5.34 -1.30
C ASP A 31 -9.68 5.17 -1.46
N TYR A 32 -9.27 4.22 -2.30
CA TYR A 32 -7.86 4.02 -2.63
C TYR A 32 -7.71 3.30 -3.97
N GLU A 33 -6.66 3.68 -4.72
CA GLU A 33 -6.28 3.06 -5.98
C GLU A 33 -4.82 2.61 -5.95
N ILE A 34 -4.57 1.37 -6.34
CA ILE A 34 -3.19 0.85 -6.43
C ILE A 34 -2.64 1.19 -7.80
N THR A 35 -1.74 2.17 -7.85
CA THR A 35 -1.12 2.68 -9.09
C THR A 35 0.03 1.83 -9.55
N GLU A 36 0.82 1.29 -8.62
CA GLU A 36 1.95 0.41 -8.92
C GLU A 36 2.05 -0.72 -7.90
N SER A 37 2.28 -1.94 -8.38
CA SER A 37 2.53 -3.10 -7.54
C SER A 37 3.87 -3.73 -7.93
N SER A 38 4.78 -3.76 -6.97
CA SER A 38 6.09 -4.40 -7.06
C SER A 38 6.23 -5.44 -5.94
N PRO A 39 7.08 -6.47 -6.10
CA PRO A 39 7.28 -7.48 -5.06
C PRO A 39 7.88 -6.94 -3.76
N GLU A 40 8.50 -5.75 -3.80
CA GLU A 40 9.09 -5.09 -2.64
C GLU A 40 8.16 -4.04 -2.00
N HIS A 41 7.25 -3.45 -2.79
CA HIS A 41 6.40 -2.34 -2.35
C HIS A 41 5.20 -2.13 -3.28
N VAL A 42 4.16 -1.49 -2.76
CA VAL A 42 2.96 -1.10 -3.50
C VAL A 42 2.81 0.42 -3.37
N LEU A 43 2.65 1.09 -4.50
CA LEU A 43 2.20 2.48 -4.52
C LEU A 43 0.68 2.48 -4.55
N VAL A 44 0.10 3.22 -3.61
CA VAL A 44 -1.34 3.39 -3.50
C VAL A 44 -1.66 4.86 -3.34
N GLU A 45 -2.60 5.32 -4.15
CA GLU A 45 -3.27 6.59 -3.99
C GLU A 45 -4.39 6.39 -2.99
N VAL A 46 -4.42 7.21 -1.94
CA VAL A 46 -5.40 7.10 -0.87
C VAL A 46 -6.18 8.39 -0.81
N THR A 47 -7.49 8.27 -0.96
CA THR A 47 -8.43 9.34 -0.72
C THR A 47 -8.83 9.32 0.75
N GLU A 48 -8.31 10.26 1.53
CA GLU A 48 -8.61 10.39 2.95
C GLU A 48 -9.69 11.47 3.19
N LYS A 49 -10.56 11.24 4.17
CA LYS A 49 -11.53 12.23 4.60
C LYS A 49 -10.84 13.32 5.40
N THR A 50 -11.04 14.58 5.02
CA THR A 50 -10.51 15.73 5.78
C THR A 50 -11.49 16.17 6.86
N ASN A 51 -10.97 16.84 7.89
CA ASN A 51 -11.78 17.38 8.98
C ASN A 51 -12.81 18.43 8.52
N ASP A 52 -12.61 19.06 7.36
CA ASP A 52 -13.53 20.03 6.77
C ASP A 52 -14.72 19.35 6.05
N GLY A 53 -14.72 18.01 5.97
CA GLY A 53 -15.72 17.23 5.25
C GLY A 53 -15.41 17.04 3.77
N GLY A 54 -14.24 17.50 3.30
CA GLY A 54 -13.72 17.20 1.96
C GLY A 54 -12.96 15.88 1.90
N SER A 55 -12.40 15.61 0.73
CA SER A 55 -11.49 14.49 0.48
C SER A 55 -10.11 15.04 0.09
N ARG A 56 -9.04 14.39 0.50
CA ARG A 56 -7.67 14.67 0.05
C ARG A 56 -7.05 13.43 -0.53
N GLU A 57 -6.32 13.57 -1.63
CA GLU A 57 -5.62 12.46 -2.26
C GLU A 57 -4.13 12.53 -1.92
N GLY A 58 -3.61 11.43 -1.40
CA GLY A 58 -2.20 11.29 -1.05
C GLY A 58 -1.62 10.04 -1.69
N LEU A 59 -0.42 10.16 -2.25
CA LEU A 59 0.33 9.01 -2.74
C LEU A 59 1.15 8.43 -1.58
N TYR A 60 0.93 7.14 -1.33
CA TYR A 60 1.60 6.39 -0.28
C TYR A 60 2.35 5.21 -0.89
N ARG A 61 3.60 5.04 -0.46
CA ARG A 61 4.39 3.84 -0.71
C ARG A 61 4.27 2.91 0.48
N ILE A 62 3.66 1.76 0.25
CA ILE A 62 3.47 0.74 1.27
C ILE A 62 4.47 -0.39 1.01
N GLN A 63 5.40 -0.55 1.94
CA GLN A 63 6.41 -1.61 1.93
C GLN A 63 6.04 -2.68 2.94
N HIS A 64 6.18 -3.94 2.55
CA HIS A 64 5.96 -5.07 3.44
C HIS A 64 7.28 -5.71 3.81
N GLU A 65 7.61 -5.63 5.08
CA GLU A 65 8.82 -6.21 5.63
C GLU A 65 8.43 -7.47 6.41
N PRO A 66 8.51 -8.66 5.80
CA PRO A 66 8.27 -9.90 6.51
C PRO A 66 9.34 -10.05 7.58
N ARG A 67 8.94 -9.98 8.86
CA ARG A 67 9.88 -10.20 9.96
C ARG A 67 10.13 -11.69 10.16
N PRO A 68 11.34 -12.08 10.58
CA PRO A 68 11.65 -13.49 10.88
C PRO A 68 10.84 -14.08 12.03
N ASP A 69 10.19 -13.24 12.85
CA ASP A 69 9.28 -13.64 13.93
C ASP A 69 7.86 -13.97 13.43
N GLY A 70 7.58 -13.78 12.14
CA GLY A 70 6.26 -14.03 11.53
C GLY A 70 5.27 -12.88 11.69
N THR A 71 5.70 -11.74 12.24
CA THR A 71 4.90 -10.50 12.24
C THR A 71 5.23 -9.67 11.01
N ASP A 72 4.35 -9.70 10.02
CA ASP A 72 4.42 -8.81 8.88
C ASP A 72 4.31 -7.35 9.34
N ASN A 73 5.29 -6.52 8.97
CA ASN A 73 5.22 -5.08 9.24
C ASN A 73 4.97 -4.34 7.94
N ILE A 74 3.97 -3.48 7.97
CA ILE A 74 3.54 -2.69 6.83
C ILE A 74 4.01 -1.27 7.10
N HIS A 75 5.01 -0.84 6.34
CA HIS A 75 5.57 0.50 6.44
C HIS A 75 4.88 1.41 5.42
N TRP A 76 4.28 2.50 5.90
CA TRP A 76 3.63 3.51 5.08
C TRP A 76 4.52 4.73 4.97
N GLU A 77 4.96 5.03 3.75
CA GLU A 77 5.75 6.22 3.44
C GLU A 77 4.88 7.18 2.60
N PHE A 78 4.62 8.38 3.12
CA PHE A 78 3.91 9.41 2.37
C PHE A 78 4.86 10.05 1.36
N LEU A 79 4.59 9.85 0.07
CA LEU A 79 5.43 10.38 -1.02
C LEU A 79 5.06 11.82 -1.37
N GLY A 80 3.81 12.21 -1.12
CA GLY A 80 3.31 13.54 -1.43
C GLY A 80 1.81 13.54 -1.74
N PRO A 81 1.21 14.71 -1.94
CA PRO A 81 -0.13 14.78 -2.53
C PRO A 81 -0.08 14.13 -3.92
N VAL A 82 -1.17 13.47 -4.32
CA VAL A 82 -1.33 13.10 -5.73
C VAL A 82 -1.32 14.41 -6.50
N ALA A 83 -0.37 14.56 -7.42
CA ALA A 83 -0.38 15.68 -8.33
C ALA A 83 -1.57 15.47 -9.26
N ASP A 84 -2.66 16.18 -9.00
CA ASP A 84 -3.63 16.46 -10.05
C ASP A 84 -2.82 17.16 -11.14
N GLU A 85 -2.54 16.47 -12.26
CA GLU A 85 -1.84 17.04 -13.41
C GLU A 85 -2.72 18.11 -14.08
N GLU A 86 -2.97 19.22 -13.40
CA GLU A 86 -3.21 20.53 -14.00
C GLU A 86 -1.95 21.39 -13.82
N SER A 87 -0.89 21.05 -14.54
CA SER A 87 0.15 22.01 -14.99
C SER A 87 1.10 21.36 -16.00
N GLU A 88 0.68 21.31 -17.27
CA GLU A 88 1.27 22.12 -18.35
C GLU A 88 0.29 22.30 -19.53
#